data_AF-A0A4Y2CW34-F1
#
_entry.id   AF-A0A4Y2CW34-F1
#
_cell.length_a   1.000
_cell.length_b   1.000
_cell.length_c   1.000
_cell.angle_alpha   90.00
_cell.angle_beta   90.00
_cell.angle_gamma   90.00
#
_symmetry.space_group_name_H-M   'P 1'
#
loop_
_entity.id
_entity.type
_entity.pdbx_description
1 polymer ?
#
loop_
_entity_poly.entity_id
_entity_poly.type
_entity_poly.pdbx_seq_one_letter_code
_entity_poly.pdbx_strand_id
1 'polypeptide(L)'
;MSGCDTRSALFNYNKIKFVQTLKNNPHLLKVIEIFKNPDITPGAVLDAGNRFLEALYGYPISASDSLSLNNVRYRCYMKSSFNKSSNMASLPPTEAAAHQYSLRVYHQIQAWLDNKKRPDDWGWERTISGL
;
A
#
# COMPACT_ATOMS: atom_id res chain seq x y z
N MET A 1 -2.12 7.11 -1.40
CA MET A 1 -2.42 5.66 -1.38
C MET A 1 -3.77 5.26 -1.99
N SER A 2 -4.78 6.13 -2.11
CA SER A 2 -6.07 5.76 -2.75
C SER A 2 -6.07 5.80 -4.29
N GLY A 3 -4.94 6.08 -4.93
CA GLY A 3 -4.81 6.32 -6.38
C GLY A 3 -5.32 7.71 -6.82
N CYS A 4 -4.59 8.37 -7.72
CA CYS A 4 -5.04 9.60 -8.38
C CYS A 4 -5.60 9.33 -9.80
N ASP A 5 -5.07 8.31 -10.50
CA ASP A 5 -5.54 7.88 -11.83
C ASP A 5 -5.75 6.37 -11.91
N THR A 6 -6.63 5.95 -12.83
CA THR A 6 -7.30 4.63 -13.00
C THR A 6 -6.39 3.38 -12.98
N ARG A 7 -5.06 3.53 -13.02
CA ARG A 7 -4.10 2.41 -13.11
C ARG A 7 -3.69 1.79 -11.77
N SER A 8 -4.00 2.42 -10.64
CA SER A 8 -3.57 1.93 -9.30
C SER A 8 -4.71 1.78 -8.29
N ALA A 9 -5.96 1.92 -8.72
CA ALA A 9 -7.10 1.71 -7.86
C ALA A 9 -7.27 0.21 -7.55
N LEU A 10 -7.39 -0.12 -6.27
CA LEU A 10 -7.74 -1.47 -5.85
C LEU A 10 -9.18 -1.78 -6.27
N PHE A 11 -9.38 -2.93 -6.91
CA PHE A 11 -10.69 -3.34 -7.42
C PHE A 11 -11.73 -3.38 -6.29
N ASN A 12 -12.89 -2.73 -6.49
CA ASN A 12 -13.95 -2.54 -5.49
C ASN A 12 -13.57 -1.75 -4.23
N TYR A 13 -12.40 -1.12 -4.18
CA TYR A 13 -12.01 -0.20 -3.11
C TYR A 13 -12.02 1.23 -3.63
N ASN A 14 -13.13 1.91 -3.41
CA ASN A 14 -13.29 3.31 -3.77
C ASN A 14 -12.67 4.26 -2.73
N LYS A 15 -12.58 5.54 -3.08
CA LYS A 15 -12.04 6.60 -2.21
C LYS A 15 -12.81 6.72 -0.89
N ILE A 16 -14.10 6.39 -0.86
CA ILE A 16 -14.93 6.41 0.35
C ILE A 16 -14.47 5.34 1.35
N LYS A 17 -14.26 4.11 0.90
CA LYS A 17 -13.79 3.01 1.75
C LYS A 17 -12.41 3.30 2.33
N PHE A 18 -11.55 3.97 1.57
CA PHE A 18 -10.26 4.46 2.05
C PHE A 18 -10.42 5.47 3.20
N VAL A 19 -11.26 6.50 3.03
CA VAL A 19 -11.53 7.50 4.08
C VAL A 19 -12.17 6.86 5.31
N GLN A 20 -13.10 5.91 5.14
CA GLN A 20 -13.71 5.16 6.25
C GLN A 20 -12.66 4.35 7.00
N THR A 21 -11.75 3.68 6.29
CA THR A 21 -10.65 2.91 6.90
C THR A 21 -9.77 3.80 7.77
N LEU A 22 -9.45 5.02 7.31
CA LEU A 22 -8.70 6.00 8.11
C LEU A 22 -9.45 6.45 9.35
N LYS A 23 -10.75 6.78 9.21
CA LYS A 23 -11.58 7.21 10.33
C LYS A 23 -11.71 6.13 11.41
N ASN A 24 -11.81 4.87 11.00
CA ASN A 24 -12.02 3.74 11.91
C ASN A 24 -10.72 3.23 12.54
N ASN A 25 -9.54 3.62 12.03
CA ASN A 25 -8.25 3.16 12.52
C ASN A 25 -7.31 4.36 12.78
N PRO A 26 -7.39 5.00 13.95
CA PRO A 26 -6.54 6.16 14.28
C PRO A 26 -5.04 5.88 14.15
N HIS A 27 -4.62 4.64 14.36
CA HIS A 27 -3.23 4.19 14.18
C HIS A 27 -2.73 4.33 12.74
N LEU A 28 -3.62 4.33 11.73
CA LEU A 28 -3.23 4.55 10.33
C LEU A 28 -2.76 5.98 10.06
N LEU A 29 -3.13 6.96 10.89
CA LEU A 29 -2.62 8.31 10.76
C LEU A 29 -1.10 8.33 10.97
N LYS A 30 -0.60 7.60 11.99
CA LYS A 30 0.83 7.41 12.22
C LYS A 30 1.51 6.70 11.05
N VAL A 31 0.84 5.72 10.44
CA VAL A 31 1.34 5.04 9.24
C VAL A 31 1.46 5.99 8.05
N ILE A 32 0.51 6.93 7.88
CA ILE A 32 0.59 7.95 6.82
C ILE A 32 1.69 8.97 7.09
N GLU A 33 1.93 9.33 8.35
CA GLU A 33 3.01 10.27 8.71
C GLU A 33 4.39 9.78 8.26
N ILE A 34 4.61 8.47 8.25
CA ILE A 34 5.84 7.84 7.71
C ILE A 34 6.08 8.28 6.26
N PHE A 35 5.03 8.38 5.44
CA PHE A 35 5.16 8.77 4.04
C PHE A 35 5.53 10.25 3.84
N LYS A 36 5.30 11.09 4.86
CA LYS A 36 5.64 12.52 4.82
C LYS A 36 7.07 12.78 5.27
N ASN A 37 7.66 11.90 6.07
CA ASN A 37 9.01 12.07 6.59
C ASN A 37 10.06 11.87 5.46
N PRO A 38 10.89 12.88 5.13
CA PRO A 38 11.90 12.76 4.08
C PRO A 38 13.07 11.85 4.45
N ASP A 39 13.33 11.62 5.74
CA ASP A 39 14.50 10.90 6.25
C ASP A 39 14.18 9.44 6.61
N ILE A 40 13.09 8.92 6.04
CA ILE A 40 12.65 7.55 6.28
C ILE A 40 13.37 6.55 5.37
N THR A 41 13.63 5.36 5.90
CA THR A 41 14.21 4.26 5.13
C THR A 41 13.17 3.63 4.20
N PRO A 42 13.58 3.05 3.04
CA PRO A 42 12.68 2.30 2.17
C PRO A 42 11.94 1.19 2.92
N GLY A 43 12.63 0.43 3.77
CA GLY A 43 12.02 -0.66 4.56
C GLY A 43 10.85 -0.19 5.43
N ALA A 44 10.96 0.98 6.08
CA ALA A 44 9.86 1.54 6.87
C ALA A 44 8.68 2.00 6.00
N VAL A 45 8.93 2.48 4.77
CA VAL A 45 7.86 2.76 3.79
C VAL A 45 7.14 1.48 3.36
N LEU A 46 7.88 0.38 3.18
CA LEU A 46 7.31 -0.93 2.83
C LEU A 46 6.43 -1.47 3.97
N ASP A 47 6.92 -1.44 5.21
CA ASP A 47 6.17 -1.84 6.40
C ASP A 47 4.89 -1.01 6.54
N ALA A 48 5.00 0.31 6.44
CA ALA A 48 3.87 1.22 6.51
C ALA A 48 2.83 0.93 5.42
N GLY A 49 3.29 0.64 4.19
CA GLY A 49 2.44 0.24 3.07
C GLY A 49 1.68 -1.06 3.32
N ASN A 50 2.37 -2.08 3.83
CA ASN A 50 1.77 -3.39 4.18
C ASN A 50 0.71 -3.23 5.27
N ARG A 51 1.04 -2.56 6.38
CA ARG A 51 0.13 -2.29 7.51
C ARG A 51 -1.11 -1.50 7.08
N PHE A 52 -0.93 -0.56 6.16
CA PHE A 52 -2.05 0.17 5.58
C PHE A 52 -3.00 -0.75 4.81
N LEU A 53 -2.45 -1.62 3.96
CA LEU A 53 -3.24 -2.57 3.16
C LEU A 53 -3.94 -3.61 4.06
N GLU A 54 -3.27 -4.14 5.07
CA GLU A 54 -3.88 -5.05 6.05
C GLU A 54 -5.14 -4.44 6.67
N ALA A 55 -5.03 -3.20 7.17
CA ALA A 55 -6.16 -2.47 7.73
C ALA A 55 -7.26 -2.20 6.70
N LEU A 56 -6.89 -1.87 5.46
CA LEU A 56 -7.83 -1.65 4.37
C LEU A 56 -8.67 -2.90 4.06
N TYR A 57 -8.06 -4.08 4.13
CA TYR A 57 -8.73 -5.37 3.96
C TYR A 57 -9.41 -5.88 5.25
N GLY A 58 -9.46 -5.07 6.31
CA GLY A 58 -10.18 -5.35 7.55
C GLY A 58 -9.42 -6.23 8.55
N TYR A 59 -8.09 -6.34 8.41
CA TYR A 59 -7.25 -7.05 9.37
C TYR A 59 -6.62 -6.05 10.35
N PRO A 60 -6.46 -6.43 11.64
CA PRO A 60 -5.86 -5.54 12.63
C PRO A 60 -4.38 -5.28 12.27
N ILE A 61 -3.95 -4.04 12.49
CA ILE A 61 -2.54 -3.65 12.41
C ILE A 61 -1.86 -4.25 13.63
N SER A 62 -1.36 -5.49 13.52
CA SER A 62 -0.72 -6.14 14.66
C SER A 62 0.69 -5.58 14.85
N ALA A 63 1.07 -5.34 16.11
CA ALA A 63 2.45 -5.02 16.48
C ALA A 63 3.34 -6.28 16.56
N SER A 64 2.75 -7.48 16.43
CA SER A 64 3.47 -8.76 16.44
C SER A 64 3.56 -9.34 15.03
N ASP A 65 4.78 -9.68 14.61
CA ASP A 65 5.29 -10.14 13.31
C ASP A 65 4.57 -11.29 12.55
N SER A 66 3.31 -11.64 12.81
CA SER A 66 2.74 -12.90 12.29
C SER A 66 1.85 -12.79 11.05
N LEU A 67 1.44 -11.59 10.64
CA LEU A 67 0.54 -11.44 9.48
C LEU A 67 1.24 -10.68 8.36
N SER A 68 1.91 -11.41 7.45
CA SER A 68 2.37 -10.83 6.20
C SER A 68 1.18 -10.47 5.29
N LEU A 69 1.36 -9.54 4.36
CA LEU A 69 0.35 -9.24 3.34
C LEU A 69 -0.01 -10.48 2.52
N ASN A 70 0.92 -11.42 2.34
CA ASN A 70 0.67 -12.71 1.69
C ASN A 70 -0.29 -13.58 2.51
N ASN A 71 -0.19 -13.59 3.85
CA ASN A 71 -1.14 -14.27 4.72
C ASN A 71 -2.55 -13.66 4.61
N VAL A 72 -2.65 -12.32 4.55
CA VAL A 72 -3.92 -11.63 4.30
C VAL A 72 -4.51 -12.03 2.94
N ARG A 73 -3.69 -12.04 1.89
CA ARG A 73 -4.09 -12.45 0.54
C ARG A 73 -4.59 -13.89 0.50
N TYR A 74 -3.87 -14.82 1.14
CA TYR A 74 -4.28 -16.22 1.24
C TYR A 74 -5.62 -16.38 1.98
N ARG A 75 -5.81 -15.69 3.11
CA ARG A 75 -7.09 -15.71 3.85
C ARG A 75 -8.25 -15.15 3.03
N CYS A 76 -8.02 -14.06 2.28
CA CYS A 76 -9.01 -13.52 1.35
C CYS A 76 -9.36 -14.53 0.24
N TYR A 77 -8.35 -15.21 -0.31
CA TYR A 77 -8.56 -16.26 -1.30
C TYR A 77 -9.41 -17.41 -0.74
N MET A 78 -9.04 -17.96 0.42
CA MET A 78 -9.79 -19.03 1.09
C MET A 78 -11.23 -18.63 1.41
N LYS A 79 -11.49 -17.39 1.83
CA LYS A 79 -12.86 -16.91 2.05
C LYS A 79 -13.65 -16.79 0.74
N SER A 80 -12.97 -16.35 -0.33
CA SER A 80 -13.59 -16.15 -1.63
C SER A 80 -13.88 -17.46 -2.36
N SER A 81 -13.05 -18.49 -2.23
CA SER A 81 -13.14 -19.74 -2.99
C SER A 81 -14.43 -20.54 -2.76
N PHE A 82 -15.11 -20.33 -1.64
CA PHE A 82 -16.42 -20.93 -1.35
C PHE A 82 -17.58 -20.19 -2.04
N ASN A 83 -17.34 -19.04 -2.68
CA ASN A 83 -18.35 -18.24 -3.38
C ASN A 83 -18.26 -18.45 -4.89
N LYS A 84 -19.35 -18.89 -5.51
CA LYS A 84 -19.41 -19.17 -6.97
C LYS A 84 -19.20 -17.93 -7.86
N SER A 85 -19.30 -16.72 -7.30
CA SER A 85 -19.10 -15.44 -8.01
C SER A 85 -17.83 -14.70 -7.57
N SER A 86 -16.87 -15.39 -6.93
CA SER A 86 -15.63 -14.76 -6.47
C SER A 86 -14.80 -14.22 -7.65
N ASN A 87 -14.46 -12.93 -7.60
CA ASN A 87 -13.56 -12.31 -8.55
C ASN A 87 -12.14 -12.25 -7.97
N MET A 88 -11.15 -12.83 -8.67
CA MET A 88 -9.74 -12.79 -8.28
C MET A 88 -9.21 -11.36 -8.12
N ALA A 89 -9.77 -10.38 -8.82
CA ALA A 89 -9.38 -8.98 -8.69
C ALA A 89 -9.66 -8.39 -7.29
N SER A 90 -10.58 -8.98 -6.52
CA SER A 90 -10.89 -8.56 -5.15
C SER A 90 -9.85 -8.95 -4.12
N LEU A 91 -8.87 -9.78 -4.50
CA LEU A 91 -7.78 -10.16 -3.63
C LEU A 91 -6.86 -8.97 -3.35
N PRO A 92 -6.23 -8.94 -2.17
CA PRO A 92 -5.10 -8.06 -1.92
C PRO A 92 -4.01 -8.19 -2.99
N PRO A 93 -3.27 -7.11 -3.28
CA PRO A 93 -2.07 -7.20 -4.11
C PRO A 93 -1.06 -8.17 -3.47
N THR A 94 -0.16 -8.71 -4.29
CA THR A 94 1.01 -9.41 -3.75
C THR A 94 1.87 -8.44 -2.95
N GLU A 95 2.64 -8.97 -2.00
CA GLU A 95 3.59 -8.17 -1.23
C GLU A 95 4.57 -7.39 -2.12
N ALA A 96 5.16 -8.02 -3.13
CA ALA A 96 6.05 -7.33 -4.07
C ALA A 96 5.34 -6.16 -4.82
N ALA A 97 4.08 -6.36 -5.24
CA ALA A 97 3.32 -5.30 -5.89
C ALA A 97 2.96 -4.16 -4.93
N ALA A 98 2.61 -4.50 -3.68
CA ALA A 98 2.36 -3.53 -2.61
C ALA A 98 3.62 -2.73 -2.28
N HIS A 99 4.78 -3.37 -2.24
CA HIS A 99 6.06 -2.71 -2.00
C HIS A 99 6.37 -1.69 -3.08
N GLN A 100 6.32 -2.10 -4.35
CA GLN A 100 6.52 -1.21 -5.49
C GLN A 100 5.53 -0.04 -5.50
N TYR A 101 4.26 -0.30 -5.17
CA TYR A 101 3.26 0.74 -5.06
C TYR A 101 3.57 1.73 -3.92
N SER A 102 3.99 1.23 -2.76
CA SER A 102 4.31 2.05 -1.59
C SER A 102 5.48 2.97 -1.87
N LEU A 103 6.54 2.47 -2.53
CA LEU A 103 7.68 3.30 -2.95
C LEU A 103 7.26 4.39 -3.94
N ARG A 104 6.38 4.08 -4.92
CA ARG A 104 5.83 5.09 -5.86
C ARG A 104 5.03 6.17 -5.15
N VAL A 105 4.17 5.76 -4.21
CA VAL A 105 3.38 6.69 -3.41
C VAL A 105 4.27 7.59 -2.57
N TYR A 106 5.30 7.03 -1.94
CA TYR A 106 6.27 7.80 -1.16
C TYR A 106 7.00 8.82 -2.04
N HIS A 107 7.57 8.39 -3.16
CA HIS A 107 8.28 9.28 -4.09
C HIS A 107 7.39 10.44 -4.55
N GLN A 108 6.14 10.15 -4.91
CA GLN A 108 5.16 11.17 -5.30
C GLN A 108 4.83 12.16 -4.17
N ILE A 109 4.65 11.67 -2.94
CA ILE A 109 4.37 12.53 -1.77
C ILE A 109 5.58 13.42 -1.48
N GLN A 110 6.79 12.88 -1.54
CA GLN A 110 8.01 13.66 -1.33
C GLN A 110 8.17 14.74 -2.40
N ALA A 111 7.86 14.45 -3.66
CA ALA A 111 7.85 15.45 -4.72
C ALA A 111 6.82 16.57 -4.46
N TRP A 112 5.64 16.26 -3.92
CA TRP A 112 4.64 17.27 -3.53
C TRP A 112 5.09 18.13 -2.34
N LEU A 113 5.96 17.59 -1.49
CA LEU A 113 6.55 18.30 -0.34
C LEU A 113 7.87 19.01 -0.69
N ASP A 114 8.19 19.13 -1.99
CA ASP A 114 9.43 19.71 -2.53
C ASP A 114 10.73 18.97 -2.11
N ASN A 115 10.59 17.74 -1.59
CA ASN A 115 11.70 16.86 -1.26
C ASN A 115 12.06 16.00 -2.48
N LYS A 116 12.86 16.56 -3.40
CA LYS A 116 13.27 15.85 -4.62
C LYS A 116 14.16 14.64 -4.29
N LYS A 117 13.59 13.44 -4.40
CA LYS A 117 14.30 12.16 -4.26
C LYS A 117 14.73 11.63 -5.63
N ARG A 118 15.94 11.09 -5.75
CA ARG A 118 16.40 10.47 -7.00
C ARG A 118 15.76 9.09 -7.16
N PRO A 119 15.27 8.71 -8.35
CA PRO A 119 14.69 7.38 -8.57
C PRO A 119 15.63 6.21 -8.22
N ASP A 120 16.93 6.40 -8.48
CA ASP A 120 17.96 5.37 -8.24
C ASP A 120 18.06 4.98 -6.75
N ASP A 121 17.81 5.94 -5.84
CA ASP A 121 17.84 5.71 -4.39
C ASP A 121 16.71 4.77 -3.92
N TRP A 122 15.74 4.50 -4.79
CA TRP A 122 14.54 3.68 -4.52
C TRP A 122 14.47 2.45 -5.43
N GLY A 123 15.58 2.09 -6.07
CA GLY A 123 15.72 0.86 -6.87
C GLY A 123 15.11 0.94 -8.27
N TRP A 124 14.81 2.15 -8.77
CA TRP A 124 14.42 2.34 -10.17
C TRP A 124 15.59 2.87 -10.98
N GLU A 125 15.96 2.14 -12.02
CA GLU A 125 17.00 2.56 -12.95
C GLU A 125 16.45 3.61 -13.92
N ARG A 126 17.22 4.69 -14.10
CA ARG A 126 16.97 5.63 -15.21
C ARG A 126 17.44 4.99 -16.50
N THR A 127 16.50 4.58 -17.34
CA THR A 127 16.83 4.19 -18.71
C THR A 127 17.12 5.43 -19.57
N ILE A 128 17.83 5.24 -20.68
CA ILE A 128 18.21 6.31 -21.63
C ILE A 128 16.97 7.03 -22.19
N SER A 129 15.81 6.37 -22.17
CA SER A 129 14.50 6.88 -22.57
C SER A 129 13.75 7.65 -21.46
N GLY A 130 14.35 7.83 -20.28
CA GLY A 130 13.67 8.38 -19.10
C GLY A 130 13.07 7.29 -18.20
N LEU A 131 12.24 7.71 -17.24
CA LEU A 131 11.45 6.84 -16.38
C LEU A 131 10.09 6.53 -17.01
#